data_AF-A0A7V7BHG9-F1
#
_entry.id   AF-A0A7V7BHG9-F1
#
_cell.length_a   1.000
_cell.length_b   1.000
_cell.length_c   1.000
_cell.angle_alpha   90.00
_cell.angle_beta   90.00
_cell.angle_gamma   90.00
#
_symmetry.space_group_name_H-M   'P 1'
#
loop_
_entity.id
_entity.type
_entity.pdbx_description
1 polymer ?
#
loop_
_entity_poly.entity_id
_entity_poly.type
_entity_poly.pdbx_seq_one_letter_code
_entity_poly.pdbx_strand_id
1 'polypeptide(L)'
;MSKPEAGPSLSPGLLVWYGFLLAAAALGGTAVAMRVSQGLVVTHLTSEVPWGTWVAFYIFFVGLSAGAFLLSSLIHVFDMRHLEKVGRDATLVALIAMLLALLFIWMDIGRMDRFWHALVYGNITSVLAYEVRFYLVYILLLAAELWLAMRRDLVLAARGTGGRAVLARMLKLGSRDLSAKGVERDRRWLKILGAIGIPIAIFGVHGGTGLLFAVVKARHYWNTALFPVVFVVSALVSGTALVTAVYLIKTRLAGKKVDAGLLEALSRLMILFLLIDIGLQFFEFIVGFSGLQE
;
A
#
# COMPACT_ATOMS: atom_id res chain seq x y z
N MET A 1 36.53 -24.09 22.48
CA MET A 1 36.19 -23.09 21.44
C MET A 1 35.17 -23.72 20.49
N SER A 2 33.89 -23.40 20.65
CA SER A 2 32.84 -23.84 19.72
C SER A 2 32.99 -23.11 18.39
N LYS A 3 33.01 -23.85 17.28
CA LYS A 3 33.00 -23.28 15.93
C LYS A 3 31.76 -22.37 15.79
N PRO A 4 31.88 -21.19 15.15
CA PRO A 4 30.71 -20.39 14.84
C PRO A 4 29.81 -21.20 13.90
N GLU A 5 28.56 -21.37 14.29
CA GLU A 5 27.54 -21.99 13.44
C GLU A 5 27.51 -21.23 12.11
N ALA A 6 27.87 -21.91 11.02
CA ALA A 6 27.77 -21.34 9.69
C ALA A 6 26.30 -20.95 9.48
N GLY A 7 26.06 -19.65 9.27
CA GLY A 7 24.72 -19.15 8.94
C GLY A 7 24.15 -19.93 7.74
N PRO A 8 22.82 -20.02 7.62
CA PRO A 8 22.17 -20.85 6.60
C PRO A 8 22.73 -20.49 5.21
N SER A 9 23.42 -21.45 4.58
CA SER A 9 23.96 -21.28 3.24
C SER A 9 22.78 -21.10 2.27
N LEU A 10 22.76 -19.99 1.54
CA LEU A 10 21.73 -19.71 0.55
C LEU A 10 21.75 -20.82 -0.52
N SER A 11 20.60 -21.39 -0.84
CA SER A 11 20.52 -22.43 -1.88
C SER A 11 20.95 -21.85 -3.24
N PRO A 12 21.52 -22.67 -4.16
CA PRO A 12 21.93 -22.18 -5.47
C PRO A 12 20.80 -21.49 -6.25
N GLY A 13 19.57 -22.02 -6.16
CA GLY A 13 18.40 -21.39 -6.77
C GLY A 13 18.05 -20.03 -6.16
N LEU A 14 18.24 -19.86 -4.84
CA LEU A 14 18.01 -18.58 -4.17
C LEU A 14 19.08 -17.55 -4.53
N LEU A 15 20.33 -17.97 -4.75
CA LEU A 15 21.39 -17.10 -5.25
C LEU A 15 21.13 -16.61 -6.68
N VAL A 16 20.68 -17.51 -7.57
CA VAL A 16 20.27 -17.14 -8.94
C VAL A 16 19.12 -16.14 -8.89
N TRP A 17 18.12 -16.38 -8.04
CA TRP A 17 17.00 -15.48 -7.86
C TRP A 17 17.43 -14.09 -7.37
N TYR A 18 18.29 -14.01 -6.35
CA TYR A 18 18.81 -12.74 -5.88
C TYR A 18 19.69 -12.05 -6.94
N GLY A 19 20.49 -12.80 -7.69
CA GLY A 19 21.26 -12.28 -8.81
C GLY A 19 20.37 -11.64 -9.88
N PHE A 20 19.27 -12.32 -10.25
CA PHE A 20 18.26 -11.77 -11.15
C PHE A 20 17.62 -10.49 -10.61
N LEU A 21 17.18 -10.49 -9.34
CA LEU A 21 16.59 -9.30 -8.71
C LEU A 21 17.57 -8.12 -8.66
N LEU A 22 18.85 -8.37 -8.37
CA LEU A 22 19.89 -7.35 -8.37
C LEU A 22 20.14 -6.80 -9.77
N ALA A 23 20.18 -7.65 -10.79
CA ALA A 23 20.32 -7.23 -12.18
C ALA A 23 19.11 -6.38 -12.63
N ALA A 24 17.89 -6.81 -12.31
CA ALA A 24 16.68 -6.05 -12.61
C ALA A 24 16.64 -4.70 -11.87
N ALA A 25 17.06 -4.67 -10.60
CA ALA A 25 17.16 -3.43 -9.83
C ALA A 25 18.24 -2.49 -10.39
N ALA A 26 19.38 -3.01 -10.84
CA ALA A 26 20.42 -2.23 -11.48
C ALA A 26 19.93 -1.62 -12.81
N LEU A 27 19.26 -2.41 -13.65
CA LEU A 27 18.65 -1.92 -14.89
C LEU A 27 17.61 -0.84 -14.60
N GLY A 28 16.70 -1.05 -13.65
CA GLY A 28 15.74 -0.04 -13.22
C GLY A 28 16.43 1.23 -12.70
N GLY A 29 17.50 1.07 -11.90
CA GLY A 29 18.31 2.19 -11.40
C GLY A 29 18.95 3.01 -12.52
N THR A 30 19.43 2.37 -13.60
CA THR A 30 19.94 3.10 -14.77
C THR A 30 18.85 3.88 -15.48
N ALA A 31 17.64 3.32 -15.63
CA ALA A 31 16.50 4.03 -16.22
C ALA A 31 16.06 5.24 -15.37
N VAL A 32 16.07 5.09 -14.04
CA VAL A 32 15.79 6.20 -13.12
C VAL A 32 16.87 7.28 -13.23
N ALA A 33 18.15 6.91 -13.30
CA ALA A 33 19.24 7.87 -13.49
C ALA A 33 19.12 8.64 -14.81
N MET A 34 18.74 7.97 -15.90
CA MET A 34 18.42 8.62 -17.18
C MET A 34 17.24 9.58 -17.04
N ARG A 35 16.14 9.15 -16.39
CA ARG A 35 14.97 9.99 -16.16
C ARG A 35 15.27 11.24 -15.34
N VAL A 36 16.11 11.13 -14.30
CA VAL A 36 16.52 12.26 -13.44
C VAL A 36 17.43 13.23 -14.20
N SER A 37 18.35 12.72 -15.03
CA SER A 37 19.33 13.55 -15.75
C SER A 37 18.79 14.20 -17.02
N GLN A 38 17.97 13.48 -17.79
CA GLN A 38 17.48 13.91 -19.11
C GLN A 38 16.06 14.50 -19.08
N GLY A 39 15.34 14.38 -17.96
CA GLY A 39 13.98 14.90 -17.83
C GLY A 39 12.91 13.97 -18.41
N LEU A 40 11.69 14.48 -18.60
CA LEU A 40 10.55 13.68 -19.07
C LEU A 40 10.67 13.21 -20.53
N VAL A 41 11.60 13.76 -21.31
CA VAL A 41 11.73 13.42 -22.74
C VAL A 41 11.97 11.92 -22.99
N VAL A 42 12.62 11.22 -22.04
CA VAL A 42 12.93 9.79 -22.15
C VAL A 42 11.72 8.88 -21.93
N THR A 43 10.58 9.42 -21.50
CA THR A 43 9.38 8.61 -21.20
C THR A 43 8.44 8.48 -22.39
N HIS A 44 8.71 9.18 -23.50
CA HIS A 44 7.85 9.24 -24.69
C HIS A 44 6.41 9.70 -24.40
N LEU A 45 6.20 10.42 -23.29
CA LEU A 45 4.92 11.07 -23.02
C LEU A 45 4.68 12.19 -24.03
N THR A 46 3.40 12.40 -24.36
CA THR A 46 2.97 13.43 -25.30
C THR A 46 2.00 14.38 -24.60
N SER A 47 1.71 15.52 -25.23
CA SER A 47 0.65 16.41 -24.75
C SER A 47 -0.72 15.72 -24.75
N GLU A 48 -0.93 14.76 -25.65
CA GLU A 48 -2.15 13.96 -25.74
C GLU A 48 -2.20 12.85 -24.69
N VAL A 49 -1.07 12.28 -24.27
CA VAL A 49 -1.02 11.25 -23.22
C VAL A 49 0.03 11.68 -22.18
N PRO A 50 -0.33 12.63 -21.29
CA PRO A 50 0.61 13.18 -20.33
C PRO A 50 0.86 12.25 -19.14
N TRP A 51 -0.03 11.28 -18.91
CA TRP A 51 0.07 10.28 -17.85
C TRP A 51 0.31 8.91 -18.46
N GLY A 52 1.49 8.36 -18.24
CA GLY A 52 1.86 7.03 -18.71
C GLY A 52 2.02 6.03 -17.57
N THR A 53 2.99 5.15 -17.71
CA THR A 53 3.24 4.04 -16.78
C THR A 53 3.51 4.49 -15.34
N TRP A 54 4.12 5.67 -15.14
CA TRP A 54 4.38 6.21 -13.79
C TRP A 54 3.10 6.43 -12.99
N VAL A 55 2.13 7.15 -13.58
CA VAL A 55 0.82 7.39 -12.96
C VAL A 55 0.04 6.08 -12.81
N ALA A 56 0.10 5.18 -13.79
CA ALA A 56 -0.55 3.87 -13.70
C ALA A 56 -0.04 3.04 -12.51
N PHE A 57 1.28 2.96 -12.32
CA PHE A 57 1.87 2.27 -11.16
C PHE A 57 1.55 2.97 -9.85
N TYR A 58 1.59 4.30 -9.83
CA TYR A 58 1.19 5.05 -8.65
C TYR A 58 -0.24 4.67 -8.21
N ILE A 59 -1.23 4.72 -9.11
CA ILE A 59 -2.62 4.37 -8.78
C ILE A 59 -2.70 2.93 -8.30
N PHE A 60 -2.02 2.02 -8.98
CA PHE A 60 -1.96 0.62 -8.58
C PHE A 60 -1.43 0.45 -7.14
N PHE A 61 -0.32 1.08 -6.81
CA PHE A 61 0.27 0.99 -5.47
C PHE A 61 -0.53 1.74 -4.39
N VAL A 62 -1.17 2.87 -4.70
CA VAL A 62 -2.14 3.51 -3.79
C VAL A 62 -3.31 2.55 -3.55
N GLY A 63 -3.79 1.83 -4.57
CA GLY A 63 -4.87 0.85 -4.46
C GLY A 63 -4.51 -0.35 -3.60
N LEU A 64 -3.34 -0.93 -3.84
CA LEU A 64 -2.78 -1.98 -2.98
C LEU A 64 -2.68 -1.52 -1.53
N SER A 65 -2.21 -0.29 -1.30
CA SER A 65 -2.11 0.27 0.05
C SER A 65 -3.47 0.43 0.71
N ALA A 66 -4.38 1.15 0.06
CA ALA A 66 -5.70 1.46 0.61
C ALA A 66 -6.48 0.16 0.87
N GLY A 67 -6.47 -0.79 -0.06
CA GLY A 67 -7.13 -2.08 0.09
C GLY A 67 -6.57 -2.93 1.22
N ALA A 68 -5.24 -3.06 1.32
CA ALA A 68 -4.60 -3.82 2.39
C ALA A 68 -4.87 -3.19 3.77
N PHE A 69 -4.81 -1.86 3.84
CA PHE A 69 -5.15 -1.12 5.05
C PHE A 69 -6.63 -1.24 5.44
N LEU A 70 -7.55 -1.10 4.48
CA LEU A 70 -8.98 -1.21 4.74
C LEU A 70 -9.30 -2.62 5.22
N LEU A 71 -8.74 -3.66 4.58
CA LEU A 71 -8.87 -5.03 5.08
C LEU A 71 -8.33 -5.16 6.51
N SER A 72 -7.13 -4.63 6.81
CA SER A 72 -6.58 -4.61 8.17
C SER A 72 -7.51 -3.90 9.16
N SER A 73 -8.05 -2.75 8.79
CA SER A 73 -8.93 -1.95 9.65
C SER A 73 -10.27 -2.62 9.89
N LEU A 74 -10.86 -3.28 8.89
CA LEU A 74 -12.07 -4.07 9.04
C LEU A 74 -11.88 -5.15 10.12
N ILE A 75 -10.70 -5.78 10.18
CA ILE A 75 -10.38 -6.82 11.16
C ILE A 75 -10.39 -6.28 12.59
N HIS A 76 -9.73 -5.14 12.80
CA HIS A 76 -9.60 -4.56 14.15
C HIS A 76 -10.88 -3.88 14.60
N VAL A 77 -11.56 -3.14 13.71
CA VAL A 77 -12.78 -2.38 14.02
C VAL A 77 -13.98 -3.30 14.25
N PHE A 78 -14.17 -4.34 13.42
CA PHE A 78 -15.28 -5.29 13.55
C PHE A 78 -14.94 -6.54 14.40
N ASP A 79 -13.80 -6.55 15.09
CA ASP A 79 -13.31 -7.65 15.95
C ASP A 79 -13.29 -9.04 15.25
N MET A 80 -12.91 -9.08 13.96
CA MET A 80 -12.80 -10.32 13.18
C MET A 80 -11.56 -11.13 13.58
N ARG A 81 -11.57 -11.73 14.77
CA ARG A 81 -10.40 -12.42 15.39
C ARG A 81 -9.74 -13.48 14.50
N HIS A 82 -10.50 -14.11 13.60
CA HIS A 82 -9.96 -15.12 12.68
C HIS A 82 -8.97 -14.54 11.65
N LEU A 83 -9.08 -13.24 11.34
CA LEU A 83 -8.21 -12.53 10.41
C LEU A 83 -7.07 -11.76 11.09
N GLU A 84 -7.04 -11.67 12.43
CA GLU A 84 -6.03 -10.92 13.19
C GLU A 84 -4.59 -11.37 12.85
N LYS A 85 -4.43 -12.64 12.44
CA LYS A 85 -3.15 -13.21 11.99
C LYS A 85 -2.52 -12.46 10.81
N VAL A 86 -3.32 -11.81 9.95
CA VAL A 86 -2.83 -11.08 8.76
C VAL A 86 -2.85 -9.57 8.94
N GLY A 87 -3.51 -9.03 9.97
CA GLY A 87 -3.67 -7.58 10.16
C GLY A 87 -2.34 -6.82 10.19
N ARG A 88 -1.35 -7.32 10.93
CA ARG A 88 -0.02 -6.70 10.96
C ARG A 88 0.68 -6.73 9.60
N ASP A 89 0.64 -7.87 8.91
CA ASP A 89 1.30 -8.01 7.61
C ASP A 89 0.61 -7.12 6.56
N ALA A 90 -0.72 -6.97 6.65
CA ALA A 90 -1.50 -6.08 5.80
C ALA A 90 -1.14 -4.60 6.02
N THR A 91 -1.00 -4.13 7.27
CA THR A 91 -0.58 -2.76 7.57
C THR A 91 0.86 -2.49 7.09
N LEU A 92 1.78 -3.46 7.25
CA LEU A 92 3.16 -3.34 6.75
C LEU A 92 3.18 -3.19 5.22
N VAL A 93 2.47 -4.06 4.53
CA VAL A 93 2.40 -4.06 3.07
C VAL A 93 1.72 -2.79 2.57
N ALA A 94 0.69 -2.30 3.27
CA ALA A 94 0.06 -1.02 2.95
C ALA A 94 1.07 0.14 3.01
N LEU A 95 1.84 0.24 4.10
CA LEU A 95 2.86 1.27 4.23
C LEU A 95 3.91 1.20 3.12
N ILE A 96 4.40 0.00 2.81
CA ILE A 96 5.37 -0.19 1.72
C ILE A 96 4.76 0.22 0.38
N ALA A 97 3.54 -0.21 0.08
CA ALA A 97 2.84 0.13 -1.16
C ALA A 97 2.63 1.65 -1.29
N MET A 98 2.22 2.34 -0.21
CA MET A 98 2.08 3.79 -0.23
C MET A 98 3.41 4.51 -0.50
N LEU A 99 4.52 4.06 0.11
CA LEU A 99 5.84 4.65 -0.15
C LEU A 99 6.29 4.43 -1.60
N LEU A 100 6.02 3.25 -2.17
CA LEU A 100 6.28 2.97 -3.58
C LEU A 100 5.41 3.86 -4.50
N ALA A 101 4.14 4.06 -4.16
CA ALA A 101 3.25 4.93 -4.91
C ALA A 101 3.78 6.38 -4.98
N LEU A 102 4.25 6.92 -3.85
CA LEU A 102 4.85 8.26 -3.82
C LEU A 102 6.15 8.34 -4.61
N LEU A 103 6.95 7.26 -4.65
CA LEU A 103 8.13 7.19 -5.50
C LEU A 103 7.75 7.31 -6.99
N PHE A 104 6.67 6.66 -7.41
CA PHE A 104 6.17 6.74 -8.79
C PHE A 104 5.70 8.14 -9.17
N ILE A 105 4.95 8.83 -8.30
CA ILE A 105 4.58 10.24 -8.55
C ILE A 105 5.79 11.17 -8.53
N TRP A 106 6.76 10.92 -7.67
CA TRP A 106 7.99 11.70 -7.65
C TRP A 106 8.76 11.57 -8.98
N MET A 107 8.73 10.41 -9.64
CA MET A 107 9.31 10.20 -10.98
C MET A 107 8.48 10.82 -12.12
N ASP A 108 7.16 10.95 -11.92
CA ASP A 108 6.26 11.54 -12.91
C ASP A 108 6.42 13.07 -13.02
N ILE A 109 6.70 13.75 -11.91
CA ILE A 109 6.83 15.22 -11.93
C ILE A 109 8.08 15.69 -12.71
N GLY A 110 7.91 16.75 -13.51
CA GLY A 110 9.00 17.30 -14.32
C GLY A 110 10.13 17.93 -13.47
N ARG A 111 9.78 18.62 -12.38
CA ARG A 111 10.71 19.28 -11.44
C ARG A 111 10.77 18.53 -10.12
N MET A 112 11.46 17.39 -10.13
CA MET A 112 11.56 16.46 -8.99
C MET A 112 12.16 17.12 -7.74
N ASP A 113 13.02 18.11 -7.92
CA ASP A 113 13.63 18.93 -6.86
C ASP A 113 12.60 19.78 -6.07
N ARG A 114 11.47 20.11 -6.71
CA ARG A 114 10.43 20.98 -6.15
C ARG A 114 9.24 20.22 -5.59
N PHE A 115 9.33 18.90 -5.39
CA PHE A 115 8.20 18.08 -4.92
C PHE A 115 7.52 18.64 -3.66
N TRP A 116 8.30 19.22 -2.74
CA TRP A 116 7.80 19.80 -1.49
C TRP A 116 6.89 21.02 -1.70
N HIS A 117 6.95 21.68 -2.86
CA HIS A 117 6.07 22.81 -3.17
C HIS A 117 4.60 22.37 -3.20
N ALA A 118 4.30 21.13 -3.58
CA ALA A 118 2.94 20.60 -3.57
C ALA A 118 2.33 20.56 -2.15
N LEU A 119 3.16 20.52 -1.11
CA LEU A 119 2.72 20.53 0.28
C LEU A 119 2.42 21.95 0.80
N VAL A 120 3.27 22.90 0.40
CA VAL A 120 3.24 24.27 0.94
C VAL A 120 2.38 25.20 0.08
N TYR A 121 2.54 25.16 -1.24
CA TYR A 121 1.96 26.11 -2.19
C TYR A 121 0.79 25.48 -2.98
N GLY A 122 -0.22 24.99 -2.27
CA GLY A 122 -1.38 24.34 -2.88
C GLY A 122 -2.50 25.33 -3.23
N ASN A 123 -3.15 25.12 -4.39
CA ASN A 123 -4.39 25.80 -4.75
C ASN A 123 -5.59 25.09 -4.10
N ILE A 124 -6.53 25.85 -3.54
CA ILE A 124 -7.75 25.34 -2.88
C ILE A 124 -8.76 24.71 -3.86
N THR A 125 -8.63 24.95 -5.17
CA THR A 125 -9.50 24.30 -6.17
C THR A 125 -8.90 23.01 -6.72
N SER A 126 -7.65 22.70 -6.39
CA SER A 126 -6.94 21.54 -6.92
C SER A 126 -7.17 20.31 -6.06
N VAL A 127 -7.78 19.28 -6.64
CA VAL A 127 -7.95 17.96 -6.00
C VAL A 127 -6.59 17.38 -5.57
N LEU A 128 -5.61 17.43 -6.46
CA LEU A 128 -4.25 16.92 -6.21
C LEU A 128 -3.61 17.59 -4.99
N ALA A 129 -3.86 18.88 -4.75
CA ALA A 129 -3.29 19.59 -3.61
C ALA A 129 -3.84 19.09 -2.26
N TYR A 130 -5.09 18.63 -2.21
CA TYR A 130 -5.64 17.98 -1.00
C TYR A 130 -5.14 16.55 -0.87
N GLU A 131 -5.11 15.82 -1.97
CA GLU A 131 -4.71 14.42 -2.01
C GLU A 131 -3.28 14.20 -1.47
N VAL A 132 -2.32 15.03 -1.88
CA VAL A 132 -0.94 14.94 -1.36
C VAL A 132 -0.88 15.12 0.17
N ARG A 133 -1.74 15.97 0.74
CA ARG A 133 -1.80 16.17 2.21
C ARG A 133 -2.43 14.96 2.91
N PHE A 134 -3.46 14.37 2.31
CA PHE A 134 -4.03 13.13 2.82
C PHE A 134 -3.02 11.99 2.80
N TYR A 135 -2.14 11.91 1.79
CA TYR A 135 -1.05 10.91 1.77
C TYR A 135 -0.10 11.05 2.95
N LEU A 136 0.28 12.28 3.32
CA LEU A 136 1.12 12.49 4.50
C LEU A 136 0.44 12.03 5.78
N VAL A 137 -0.81 12.44 6.01
CA VAL A 137 -1.59 12.04 7.18
C VAL A 137 -1.74 10.51 7.22
N TYR A 138 -2.01 9.91 6.07
CA TYR A 138 -2.20 8.48 5.94
C TYR A 138 -0.91 7.68 6.19
N ILE A 139 0.24 8.13 5.71
CA ILE A 139 1.54 7.49 6.01
C ILE A 139 1.84 7.54 7.50
N LEU A 140 1.59 8.66 8.17
CA LEU A 140 1.78 8.79 9.61
C LEU A 140 0.85 7.84 10.38
N LEU A 141 -0.41 7.72 9.93
CA LEU A 141 -1.38 6.79 10.49
C LEU A 141 -0.94 5.33 10.32
N LEU A 142 -0.53 4.93 9.11
CA LEU A 142 -0.01 3.59 8.83
C LEU A 142 1.24 3.27 9.64
N ALA A 143 2.16 4.22 9.77
CA ALA A 143 3.37 4.07 10.57
C ALA A 143 3.04 3.89 12.07
N ALA A 144 2.10 4.67 12.59
CA ALA A 144 1.64 4.58 13.98
C ALA A 144 0.95 3.23 14.25
N GLU A 145 0.06 2.79 13.35
CA GLU A 145 -0.60 1.49 13.46
C GLU A 145 0.39 0.34 13.38
N LEU A 146 1.30 0.36 12.41
CA LEU A 146 2.32 -0.67 12.27
C LEU A 146 3.20 -0.74 13.53
N TRP A 147 3.60 0.41 14.06
CA TRP A 147 4.38 0.48 15.28
C TRP A 147 3.63 -0.11 16.48
N LEU A 148 2.36 0.25 16.68
CA LEU A 148 1.53 -0.30 17.76
C LEU A 148 1.35 -1.81 17.61
N ALA A 149 1.05 -2.29 16.39
CA ALA A 149 0.88 -3.71 16.08
C ALA A 149 2.18 -4.51 16.30
N MET A 150 3.35 -3.88 16.13
CA MET A 150 4.67 -4.50 16.31
C MET A 150 5.29 -4.24 17.68
N ARG A 151 4.72 -3.36 18.52
CA ARG A 151 5.38 -2.82 19.72
C ARG A 151 5.90 -3.92 20.64
N ARG A 152 5.06 -4.90 20.95
CA ARG A 152 5.42 -6.03 21.81
C ARG A 152 6.56 -6.85 21.22
N ASP A 153 6.49 -7.16 19.94
CA ASP A 153 7.49 -7.97 19.24
C ASP A 153 8.83 -7.25 19.12
N LEU A 154 8.82 -5.92 18.95
CA LEU A 154 10.02 -5.08 18.97
C LEU A 154 10.68 -5.09 20.35
N VAL A 155 9.90 -5.01 21.43
CA VAL A 155 10.44 -5.07 22.81
C VAL A 155 11.05 -6.45 23.10
N LEU A 156 10.44 -7.54 22.62
CA LEU A 156 10.97 -8.89 22.76
C LEU A 156 12.24 -9.09 21.92
N ALA A 157 12.22 -8.69 20.65
CA ALA A 157 13.37 -8.80 19.75
C ALA A 157 14.57 -7.95 20.20
N ALA A 158 14.33 -6.81 20.85
CA ALA A 158 15.37 -5.94 21.38
C ALA A 158 16.22 -6.58 22.50
N ARG A 159 15.70 -7.65 23.16
CA ARG A 159 16.42 -8.42 24.19
C ARG A 159 17.40 -9.43 23.60
N GLY A 160 17.32 -9.72 22.31
CA GLY A 160 18.22 -10.65 21.63
C GLY A 160 19.60 -10.05 21.36
N THR A 161 20.43 -10.84 20.68
CA THR A 161 21.77 -10.45 20.21
C THR A 161 21.79 -10.33 18.67
N GLY A 162 22.77 -9.60 18.13
CA GLY A 162 22.95 -9.41 16.69
C GLY A 162 22.18 -8.23 16.06
N GLY A 163 22.28 -8.10 14.74
CA GLY A 163 21.77 -6.94 13.98
C GLY A 163 20.25 -6.74 14.06
N ARG A 164 19.48 -7.83 14.11
CA ARG A 164 18.01 -7.76 14.31
C ARG A 164 17.65 -7.11 15.64
N ALA A 165 18.41 -7.39 16.70
CA ALA A 165 18.17 -6.81 18.02
C ALA A 165 18.57 -5.32 18.07
N VAL A 166 19.61 -4.91 17.31
CA VAL A 166 19.97 -3.49 17.14
C VAL A 166 18.83 -2.73 16.47
N LEU A 167 18.31 -3.24 15.36
CA LEU A 167 17.18 -2.63 14.65
C LEU A 167 15.94 -2.53 15.55
N ALA A 168 15.61 -3.61 16.27
CA ALA A 168 14.49 -3.62 17.21
C ALA A 168 14.67 -2.61 18.36
N ARG A 169 15.90 -2.41 18.86
CA ARG A 169 16.20 -1.39 19.88
C ARG A 169 15.98 0.03 19.37
N MET A 170 16.24 0.29 18.09
CA MET A 170 15.95 1.58 17.47
C MET A 170 14.44 1.77 17.28
N LEU A 171 13.77 0.77 16.71
CA LEU A 171 12.36 0.85 16.33
C LEU A 171 11.38 0.76 17.51
N LYS A 172 11.77 0.25 18.67
CA LYS A 172 10.89 0.19 19.86
C LYS A 172 10.56 1.56 20.45
N LEU A 173 11.20 2.65 19.99
CA LEU A 173 10.96 4.04 20.42
C LEU A 173 10.90 4.20 21.95
N GLY A 174 11.87 3.62 22.66
CA GLY A 174 11.94 3.69 24.12
C GLY A 174 10.96 2.79 24.88
N SER A 175 10.02 2.12 24.21
CA SER A 175 9.05 1.23 24.86
C SER A 175 9.73 0.07 25.60
N ARG A 176 9.20 -0.27 26.77
CA ARG A 176 9.64 -1.38 27.64
C ARG A 176 8.47 -2.22 28.18
N ASP A 177 7.25 -1.73 27.99
CA ASP A 177 6.05 -2.28 28.61
C ASP A 177 5.59 -3.56 27.89
N LEU A 178 5.57 -4.67 28.62
CA LEU A 178 5.04 -5.96 28.17
C LEU A 178 3.81 -6.39 29.00
N SER A 179 3.26 -5.49 29.82
CA SER A 179 2.11 -5.78 30.66
C SER A 179 0.85 -6.05 29.84
N ALA A 180 -0.07 -6.83 30.40
CA ALA A 180 -1.38 -7.05 29.80
C ALA A 180 -2.14 -5.73 29.56
N LYS A 181 -2.01 -4.76 30.48
CA LYS A 181 -2.58 -3.41 30.34
C LYS A 181 -2.00 -2.66 29.13
N GLY A 182 -0.69 -2.80 28.88
CA GLY A 182 -0.03 -2.21 27.71
C GLY A 182 -0.53 -2.79 26.40
N VAL A 183 -0.74 -4.11 26.33
CA VAL A 183 -1.28 -4.79 25.14
C VAL A 183 -2.73 -4.37 24.87
N GLU A 184 -3.57 -4.30 25.91
CA GLU A 184 -4.96 -3.84 25.76
C GLU A 184 -5.02 -2.37 25.29
N ARG A 185 -4.13 -1.53 25.83
CA ARG A 185 -4.00 -0.14 25.38
C ARG A 185 -3.65 -0.06 23.89
N ASP A 186 -2.70 -0.87 23.42
CA ASP A 186 -2.33 -0.89 22.00
C ASP A 186 -3.51 -1.33 21.13
N ARG A 187 -4.23 -2.38 21.55
CA ARG A 187 -5.44 -2.85 20.84
C ARG A 187 -6.51 -1.76 20.76
N ARG A 188 -6.73 -1.01 21.84
CA ARG A 188 -7.65 0.13 21.84
C ARG A 188 -7.23 1.22 20.86
N TRP A 189 -5.95 1.58 20.84
CA TRP A 189 -5.43 2.57 19.89
C TRP A 189 -5.49 2.09 18.45
N LEU A 190 -5.21 0.82 18.17
CA LEU A 190 -5.38 0.24 16.83
C LEU A 190 -6.83 0.35 16.35
N LYS A 191 -7.82 0.11 17.23
CA LYS A 191 -9.23 0.32 16.90
C LYS A 191 -9.57 1.78 16.58
N ILE A 192 -9.03 2.72 17.38
CA ILE A 192 -9.25 4.16 17.17
C ILE A 192 -8.60 4.63 15.87
N LEU A 193 -7.33 4.27 15.65
CA LEU A 193 -6.60 4.64 14.43
C LEU A 193 -7.23 4.03 13.19
N GLY A 194 -7.64 2.76 13.24
CA GLY A 194 -8.37 2.13 12.14
C GLY A 194 -9.70 2.83 11.85
N ALA A 195 -10.47 3.18 12.88
CA ALA A 195 -11.73 3.91 12.72
C ALA A 195 -11.54 5.32 12.10
N ILE A 196 -10.47 6.02 12.46
CA ILE A 196 -10.09 7.32 11.85
C ILE A 196 -9.53 7.13 10.44
N GLY A 197 -8.76 6.06 10.24
CA GLY A 197 -8.06 5.79 9.00
C GLY A 197 -8.97 5.31 7.88
N ILE A 198 -10.07 4.61 8.18
CA ILE A 198 -11.07 4.20 7.18
C ILE A 198 -11.58 5.39 6.35
N PRO A 199 -12.15 6.48 6.93
CA PRO A 199 -12.60 7.62 6.13
C PRO A 199 -11.44 8.34 5.43
N ILE A 200 -10.25 8.40 6.03
CA ILE A 200 -9.07 8.97 5.38
C ILE A 200 -8.69 8.16 4.13
N ALA A 201 -8.66 6.84 4.23
CA ALA A 201 -8.33 5.94 3.13
C ALA A 201 -9.38 5.98 2.02
N ILE A 202 -10.67 6.01 2.39
CA ILE A 202 -11.79 6.04 1.43
C ILE A 202 -11.88 7.41 0.75
N PHE A 203 -11.99 8.50 1.49
CA PHE A 203 -12.29 9.82 0.90
C PHE A 203 -11.04 10.63 0.56
N GLY A 204 -10.00 10.55 1.37
CA GLY A 204 -8.81 11.38 1.22
C GLY A 204 -7.75 10.79 0.30
N VAL A 205 -7.56 9.47 0.37
CA VAL A 205 -6.49 8.76 -0.35
C VAL A 205 -7.05 8.18 -1.64
N HIS A 206 -7.81 7.09 -1.57
CA HIS A 206 -8.09 6.29 -2.76
C HIS A 206 -9.31 6.80 -3.55
N GLY A 207 -10.38 7.19 -2.86
CA GLY A 207 -11.46 7.98 -3.48
C GLY A 207 -10.97 9.37 -3.89
N GLY A 208 -9.96 9.92 -3.21
CA GLY A 208 -9.24 11.12 -3.64
C GLY A 208 -8.56 10.92 -5.00
N THR A 209 -7.91 9.77 -5.21
CA THR A 209 -7.33 9.41 -6.51
C THR A 209 -8.42 9.24 -7.56
N GLY A 210 -9.51 8.56 -7.25
CA GLY A 210 -10.64 8.48 -8.19
C GLY A 210 -11.24 9.87 -8.51
N LEU A 211 -11.25 10.79 -7.54
CA LEU A 211 -11.69 12.18 -7.74
C LEU A 211 -10.74 12.95 -8.68
N LEU A 212 -9.42 12.71 -8.62
CA LEU A 212 -8.44 13.30 -9.52
C LEU A 212 -8.80 13.05 -10.99
N PHE A 213 -9.27 11.84 -11.30
CA PHE A 213 -9.71 11.44 -12.64
C PHE A 213 -11.12 11.94 -12.94
N ALA A 214 -12.03 11.87 -11.96
CA ALA A 214 -13.41 12.31 -12.08
C ALA A 214 -13.56 13.78 -12.46
N VAL A 215 -12.61 14.65 -12.13
CA VAL A 215 -12.66 16.08 -12.47
C VAL A 215 -12.07 16.42 -13.85
N VAL A 216 -11.49 15.45 -14.57
CA VAL A 216 -10.88 15.67 -15.89
C VAL A 216 -11.95 15.73 -16.98
N LYS A 217 -12.57 16.90 -17.15
CA LYS A 217 -13.65 17.13 -18.14
C LYS A 217 -13.27 16.78 -19.58
N ALA A 218 -11.99 16.87 -19.94
CA ALA A 218 -11.49 16.54 -21.27
C ALA A 218 -11.50 15.03 -21.57
N ARG A 219 -11.73 14.17 -20.56
CA ARG A 219 -11.73 12.71 -20.68
C ARG A 219 -13.08 12.17 -20.25
N HIS A 220 -14.00 12.04 -21.20
CA HIS A 220 -15.39 11.67 -20.92
C HIS A 220 -15.52 10.37 -20.11
N TYR A 221 -14.74 9.33 -20.46
CA TYR A 221 -14.74 8.04 -19.73
C TYR A 221 -14.25 8.15 -18.28
N TRP A 222 -13.49 9.18 -17.92
CA TRP A 222 -13.03 9.39 -16.54
C TRP A 222 -13.97 10.31 -15.77
N ASN A 223 -14.65 11.22 -16.46
CA ASN A 223 -15.44 12.30 -15.89
C ASN A 223 -16.83 11.81 -15.42
N THR A 224 -16.84 10.95 -14.42
CA THR A 224 -18.05 10.37 -13.80
C THR A 224 -18.00 10.51 -12.28
N ALA A 225 -19.17 10.72 -11.66
CA ALA A 225 -19.30 10.75 -10.21
C ALA A 225 -19.05 9.39 -9.54
N LEU A 226 -19.08 8.28 -10.32
CA LEU A 226 -18.90 6.94 -9.80
C LEU A 226 -17.41 6.54 -9.66
N PHE A 227 -16.50 7.24 -10.35
CA PHE A 227 -15.07 6.92 -10.35
C PHE A 227 -14.41 6.85 -8.96
N PRO A 228 -14.67 7.78 -8.02
CA PRO A 228 -14.18 7.66 -6.66
C PRO A 228 -14.60 6.37 -5.97
N VAL A 229 -15.83 5.90 -6.22
CA VAL A 229 -16.37 4.66 -5.64
C VAL A 229 -15.73 3.44 -6.30
N VAL A 230 -15.65 3.44 -7.62
CA VAL A 230 -14.98 2.40 -8.42
C VAL A 230 -13.56 2.16 -7.91
N PHE A 231 -12.77 3.23 -7.76
CA PHE A 231 -11.41 3.13 -7.25
C PHE A 231 -11.35 2.47 -5.88
N VAL A 232 -12.21 2.89 -4.94
CA VAL A 232 -12.23 2.32 -3.58
C VAL A 232 -12.55 0.82 -3.60
N VAL A 233 -13.51 0.39 -4.43
CA VAL A 233 -13.86 -1.04 -4.54
C VAL A 233 -12.74 -1.83 -5.24
N SER A 234 -12.17 -1.31 -6.34
CA SER A 234 -11.02 -1.90 -7.02
C SER A 234 -9.79 -2.04 -6.10
N ALA A 235 -9.57 -1.07 -5.20
CA ALA A 235 -8.54 -1.16 -4.17
C ALA A 235 -8.80 -2.32 -3.21
N LEU A 236 -10.04 -2.53 -2.75
CA LEU A 236 -10.38 -3.66 -1.88
C LEU A 236 -10.11 -5.01 -2.56
N VAL A 237 -10.38 -5.13 -3.87
CA VAL A 237 -10.02 -6.32 -4.66
C VAL A 237 -8.51 -6.56 -4.65
N SER A 238 -7.75 -5.58 -5.11
CA SER A 238 -6.28 -5.70 -5.28
C SER A 238 -5.55 -5.83 -3.93
N GLY A 239 -5.99 -5.12 -2.90
CA GLY A 239 -5.46 -5.22 -1.54
C GLY A 239 -5.75 -6.57 -0.89
N THR A 240 -6.96 -7.12 -1.05
CA THR A 240 -7.28 -8.47 -0.53
C THR A 240 -6.46 -9.54 -1.24
N ALA A 241 -6.28 -9.42 -2.56
CA ALA A 241 -5.42 -10.31 -3.33
C ALA A 241 -3.96 -10.25 -2.84
N LEU A 242 -3.42 -9.05 -2.61
CA LEU A 242 -2.07 -8.86 -2.12
C LEU A 242 -1.85 -9.42 -0.72
N VAL A 243 -2.76 -9.15 0.22
CA VAL A 243 -2.69 -9.69 1.58
C VAL A 243 -2.75 -11.22 1.56
N THR A 244 -3.60 -11.80 0.72
CA THR A 244 -3.70 -13.25 0.53
C THR A 244 -2.40 -13.83 -0.03
N ALA A 245 -1.82 -13.19 -1.05
CA ALA A 245 -0.56 -13.62 -1.65
C ALA A 245 0.59 -13.57 -0.62
N VAL A 246 0.72 -12.47 0.13
CA VAL A 246 1.74 -12.30 1.17
C VAL A 246 1.58 -13.37 2.26
N TYR A 247 0.35 -13.62 2.71
CA TYR A 247 0.05 -14.68 3.67
C TYR A 247 0.49 -16.07 3.16
N LEU A 248 0.14 -16.41 1.92
CA LEU A 248 0.49 -17.71 1.32
C LEU A 248 2.00 -17.87 1.14
N ILE A 249 2.67 -16.85 0.60
CA ILE A 249 4.13 -16.86 0.38
C ILE A 249 4.84 -17.02 1.72
N LYS A 250 4.51 -16.18 2.72
CA LYS A 250 5.11 -16.24 4.05
C LYS A 250 4.89 -17.60 4.73
N THR A 251 3.68 -18.15 4.61
CA THR A 251 3.33 -19.45 5.22
C THR A 251 4.09 -20.59 4.59
N ARG A 252 4.18 -20.62 3.25
CA ARG A 252 4.94 -21.64 2.50
C ARG A 252 6.45 -21.54 2.73
N LEU A 253 7.01 -20.33 2.71
CA LEU A 253 8.44 -20.11 3.01
C LEU A 253 8.79 -20.52 4.44
N ALA A 254 7.85 -20.41 5.38
CA ALA A 254 8.02 -20.88 6.75
C ALA A 254 7.82 -22.40 6.91
N GLY A 255 7.51 -23.14 5.84
CA GLY A 255 7.20 -24.58 5.90
C GLY A 255 5.94 -24.91 6.70
N LYS A 256 5.05 -23.93 6.93
CA LYS A 256 3.83 -24.09 7.74
C LYS A 256 2.66 -24.52 6.86
N LYS A 257 1.69 -25.23 7.45
CA LYS A 257 0.41 -25.55 6.79
C LYS A 257 -0.43 -24.27 6.67
N VAL A 258 -1.07 -24.10 5.52
CA VAL A 258 -2.02 -23.02 5.25
C VAL A 258 -3.30 -23.25 6.07
N ASP A 259 -3.77 -22.20 6.72
CA ASP A 259 -5.03 -22.18 7.45
C ASP A 259 -6.17 -22.04 6.44
N ALA A 260 -6.88 -23.15 6.19
CA ALA A 260 -7.94 -23.21 5.19
C ALA A 260 -9.08 -22.24 5.48
N GLY A 261 -9.45 -22.05 6.76
CA GLY A 261 -10.53 -21.14 7.14
C GLY A 261 -10.17 -19.67 6.91
N LEU A 262 -8.93 -19.29 7.21
CA LEU A 262 -8.42 -17.94 6.90
C LEU A 262 -8.37 -17.70 5.38
N LEU A 263 -7.87 -18.67 4.61
CA LEU A 263 -7.82 -18.57 3.15
C LEU A 263 -9.22 -18.46 2.54
N GLU A 264 -10.17 -19.25 3.03
CA GLU A 264 -11.57 -19.19 2.60
C GLU A 264 -12.19 -17.82 2.91
N ALA A 265 -12.00 -17.30 4.12
CA ALA A 265 -12.51 -15.98 4.50
C ALA A 265 -11.95 -14.86 3.61
N LEU A 266 -10.63 -14.85 3.36
CA LEU A 266 -10.00 -13.89 2.45
C LEU A 266 -10.52 -14.04 1.00
N SER A 267 -10.70 -15.28 0.54
CA SER A 267 -11.22 -15.57 -0.81
C SER A 267 -12.68 -15.11 -0.96
N ARG A 268 -13.53 -15.33 0.04
CA ARG A 268 -14.93 -14.86 0.05
C ARG A 268 -15.01 -13.33 0.00
N LEU A 269 -14.17 -12.64 0.77
CA LEU A 269 -14.09 -11.17 0.73
C LEU A 269 -13.62 -10.68 -0.65
N MET A 270 -12.59 -11.31 -1.22
CA MET A 270 -12.09 -10.96 -2.55
C MET A 270 -13.17 -11.16 -3.63
N ILE A 271 -13.89 -12.29 -3.60
CA ILE A 271 -15.00 -12.55 -4.53
C ILE A 271 -16.11 -11.51 -4.37
N LEU A 272 -16.48 -11.18 -3.13
CA LEU A 272 -17.49 -10.16 -2.85
C LEU A 272 -17.08 -8.81 -3.49
N PHE A 273 -15.87 -8.34 -3.20
CA PHE A 273 -15.39 -7.07 -3.77
C PHE A 273 -15.28 -7.12 -5.28
N LEU A 274 -14.84 -8.25 -5.86
CA LEU A 274 -14.73 -8.42 -7.29
C LEU A 274 -16.08 -8.38 -7.99
N LEU A 275 -17.12 -9.00 -7.41
CA LEU A 275 -18.47 -8.95 -7.96
C LEU A 275 -19.05 -7.53 -7.92
N ILE A 276 -18.81 -6.79 -6.84
CA ILE A 276 -19.22 -5.38 -6.73
C ILE A 276 -18.46 -4.56 -7.78
N ASP A 277 -17.14 -4.73 -7.91
CA ASP A 277 -16.29 -4.01 -8.86
C ASP A 277 -16.72 -4.25 -10.30
N ILE A 278 -16.94 -5.51 -10.69
CA ILE A 278 -17.45 -5.86 -12.02
C ILE A 278 -18.83 -5.24 -12.26
N GLY A 279 -19.71 -5.23 -11.25
CA GLY A 279 -21.03 -4.61 -11.35
C GLY A 279 -20.94 -3.09 -11.58
N LEU A 280 -20.08 -2.39 -10.84
CA LEU A 280 -19.85 -0.95 -11.04
C LEU A 280 -19.27 -0.67 -12.44
N GLN A 281 -18.35 -1.52 -12.90
CA GLN A 281 -17.68 -1.33 -14.19
C GLN A 281 -18.63 -1.63 -15.34
N PHE A 282 -19.54 -2.58 -15.15
CA PHE A 282 -20.64 -2.83 -16.07
C PHE A 282 -21.53 -1.58 -16.19
N PHE A 283 -21.90 -0.92 -15.09
CA PHE A 283 -22.67 0.31 -15.16
C PHE A 283 -21.92 1.45 -15.86
N GLU A 284 -20.64 1.67 -15.54
CA GLU A 284 -19.81 2.66 -16.23
C GLU A 284 -19.72 2.38 -17.74
N PHE A 285 -19.54 1.12 -18.12
CA PHE A 285 -19.51 0.73 -19.52
C PHE A 285 -20.83 1.00 -20.23
N ILE A 286 -21.97 0.61 -19.63
CA ILE A 286 -23.29 0.80 -20.24
C ILE A 286 -23.64 2.28 -20.38
N VAL A 287 -23.35 3.09 -19.36
CA VAL A 287 -23.57 4.55 -19.40
C VAL A 287 -22.70 5.18 -20.48
N GLY A 288 -21.40 4.84 -20.51
CA GLY A 288 -20.48 5.33 -21.53
C GLY A 288 -20.88 4.91 -22.94
N PHE A 289 -21.28 3.66 -23.14
CA PHE A 289 -21.71 3.15 -24.45
C PHE A 289 -23.01 3.80 -24.93
N SER A 290 -24.00 3.92 -24.05
CA SER A 290 -25.29 4.54 -24.39
C SER A 290 -25.16 6.05 -24.64
N GLY A 291 -24.26 6.72 -23.92
CA GLY A 291 -23.99 8.15 -24.05
C GLY A 291 -23.23 8.55 -25.31
N LEU A 292 -22.63 7.60 -26.05
CA LEU A 292 -21.99 7.85 -27.35
C LEU A 292 -22.98 7.95 -28.52
N GLN A 293 -24.27 7.68 -28.29
CA GLN A 293 -25.31 7.69 -29.32
C GLN A 293 -25.99 9.06 -29.48
N GLU A 294 -25.52 10.09 -28.77
CA GLU A 294 -25.89 11.51 -28.96
C GLU A 294 -24.69 12.33 -29.48
#